data_AF-A0A1U8DFW4-F1
#
_entry.id   AF-A0A1U8DFW4-F1
#
_cell.length_a   1.000
_cell.length_b   1.000
_cell.length_c   1.000
_cell.angle_alpha   90.00
_cell.angle_beta   90.00
_cell.angle_gamma   90.00
#
_symmetry.space_group_name_H-M   'P 1'
#
loop_
_entity.id
_entity.type
_entity.pdbx_description
1 polymer ?
#
loop_
_entity_poly.entity_id
_entity_poly.type
_entity_poly.pdbx_seq_one_letter_code
_entity_poly.pdbx_strand_id
1 'polypeptide(L)'
;MDLCAKVMETLEEESKHWVEKLFAPHFTAQDFFSRVYQLESLMSEKLAFERAKRVEEIYNMAIIKFQEEKGLKRKESLSKLIVREAEPNLVGAKINISKEETEGDSACCGAGNLDVGTEESLKETEGHCIWNAKELAALRQEMHKNHLEGVSLKLQLSSLNAELGELTAKYKKIEMDFENAEQELLNLKKEVRCKTFQLEQIERDSLKKDLELQALKQDLHEKSAHIRSLNEELLQAREEIQNLELKNKDLQQEFMKLKQQQELGNKTTIEKVKMQYGVEIRKIKRELESVKIELSAERVSRTRSCKALERLRKHFSVQPLSDTFDNLSVDSFKTKE
;
A
#
# COMPACT_ATOMS: atom_id res chain seq x y z
N MET A 1 -2.36 -13.72 -54.81
CA MET A 1 -2.32 -12.51 -53.96
C MET A 1 -0.91 -11.89 -53.85
N ASP A 2 0.10 -12.42 -54.54
CA ASP A 2 1.49 -11.92 -54.41
C ASP A 2 1.90 -10.79 -55.36
N LEU A 3 1.15 -10.54 -56.44
CA LEU A 3 1.50 -9.46 -57.37
C LEU A 3 1.09 -8.07 -56.88
N CYS A 4 0.00 -7.94 -56.10
CA CYS A 4 -0.40 -6.65 -55.52
C CYS A 4 0.50 -6.20 -54.37
N ALA A 5 1.05 -7.13 -53.58
CA ALA A 5 1.99 -6.80 -52.50
C ALA A 5 3.33 -6.30 -53.07
N LYS A 6 3.83 -6.94 -54.13
CA LYS A 6 5.08 -6.54 -54.81
C LYS A 6 5.00 -5.15 -55.45
N VAL A 7 3.82 -4.75 -55.94
CA VAL A 7 3.60 -3.44 -56.59
C VAL A 7 3.42 -2.31 -55.57
N MET A 8 2.83 -2.58 -54.40
CA MET A 8 2.75 -1.57 -53.32
C MET A 8 4.12 -1.28 -52.69
N GLU A 9 4.97 -2.29 -52.54
CA GLU A 9 6.32 -2.12 -51.99
C GLU A 9 7.22 -1.26 -52.90
N THR A 10 7.05 -1.37 -54.23
CA THR A 10 7.77 -0.53 -55.20
C THR A 10 7.25 0.92 -55.29
N LEU A 11 5.98 1.16 -54.94
CA LEU A 11 5.39 2.52 -54.93
C LEU A 11 5.74 3.32 -53.66
N GLU A 12 6.04 2.65 -52.54
CA GLU A 12 6.49 3.29 -51.30
C GLU A 12 7.97 3.71 -51.31
N GLU A 13 8.81 3.11 -52.17
CA GLU A 13 10.23 3.51 -52.27
C GLU A 13 10.45 4.82 -53.04
N GLU A 14 9.53 5.20 -53.92
CA GLU A 14 9.60 6.45 -54.69
C GLU A 14 9.12 7.68 -53.89
N SER A 15 8.45 7.48 -52.75
CA SER A 15 7.89 8.56 -51.91
C SER A 15 8.67 8.84 -50.62
N LYS A 16 9.89 8.32 -50.46
CA LYS A 16 10.71 8.60 -49.26
C LYS A 16 11.55 9.86 -49.45
N HIS A 17 11.35 10.83 -48.56
CA HIS A 17 12.08 12.10 -48.56
C HIS A 17 13.59 11.84 -48.40
N TRP A 18 14.45 12.62 -49.09
CA TRP A 18 15.91 12.38 -49.09
C TRP A 18 16.52 12.34 -47.67
N VAL A 19 15.89 13.01 -46.71
CA VAL A 19 16.26 13.00 -45.29
C VAL A 19 16.13 11.61 -44.68
N GLU A 20 15.07 10.87 -44.99
CA GLU A 20 14.82 9.51 -44.47
C GLU A 20 15.79 8.48 -45.08
N LYS A 21 16.35 8.77 -46.27
CA LYS A 21 17.40 7.94 -46.89
C LYS A 21 18.77 8.13 -46.24
N LEU A 22 19.06 9.33 -45.73
CA LEU A 22 20.31 9.63 -45.02
C LEU A 22 20.23 9.33 -43.53
N PHE A 23 19.03 9.41 -42.95
CA PHE A 23 18.76 9.12 -41.55
C PHE A 23 17.57 8.17 -41.45
N ALA A 24 17.82 6.89 -41.73
CA ALA A 24 16.83 5.85 -41.49
C ALA A 24 16.45 5.88 -40.00
N PRO A 25 15.16 6.03 -39.64
CA PRO A 25 14.76 6.03 -38.24
C PRO A 25 15.19 4.71 -37.60
N HIS A 26 16.05 4.77 -36.58
CA HIS A 26 16.47 3.59 -35.80
C HIS A 26 15.36 3.01 -34.91
N PHE A 27 14.15 3.55 -35.03
CA PHE A 27 13.04 3.23 -34.15
C PHE A 27 11.74 3.35 -34.93
N THR A 28 11.03 2.23 -35.03
CA THR A 28 9.73 2.11 -35.69
C THR A 28 8.62 2.31 -34.66
N ALA A 29 7.44 2.76 -35.06
CA ALA A 29 6.27 2.83 -34.15
C ALA A 29 5.99 1.48 -33.45
N GLN A 30 6.33 0.38 -34.10
CA GLN A 30 6.23 -0.98 -33.57
C GLN A 30 7.23 -1.27 -32.43
N ASP A 31 8.40 -0.62 -32.44
CA ASP A 31 9.41 -0.69 -31.37
C ASP A 31 8.95 0.05 -30.10
N PHE A 32 8.10 1.08 -30.25
CA PHE A 32 7.49 1.78 -29.13
C PHE A 32 6.52 0.89 -28.37
N PHE A 33 5.60 0.25 -29.09
CA PHE A 33 4.61 -0.61 -28.47
C PHE A 33 5.24 -1.88 -27.88
N SER A 34 6.15 -2.53 -28.61
CA SER A 34 6.79 -3.77 -28.12
C SER A 34 7.64 -3.54 -26.87
N ARG A 35 8.30 -2.39 -26.73
CA ARG A 35 9.09 -2.06 -25.52
C ARG A 35 8.22 -1.73 -24.31
N VAL A 36 7.07 -1.07 -24.52
CA VAL A 36 6.12 -0.75 -23.45
C VAL A 36 5.43 -2.02 -22.93
N TYR A 37 4.96 -2.90 -23.82
CA TYR A 37 4.34 -4.18 -23.42
C TYR A 37 5.34 -5.13 -22.76
N GLN A 38 6.60 -5.17 -23.22
CA GLN A 38 7.66 -5.96 -22.57
C GLN A 38 7.96 -5.46 -21.15
N LEU A 39 8.11 -4.15 -20.96
CA LEU A 39 8.45 -3.58 -19.66
C LEU A 39 7.31 -3.73 -18.64
N GLU A 40 6.07 -3.54 -19.07
CA GLU A 40 4.90 -3.67 -18.21
C GLU A 40 4.62 -5.14 -17.83
N SER A 41 4.81 -6.08 -18.77
CA SER A 41 4.74 -7.51 -18.50
C SER A 41 5.80 -7.95 -17.49
N LEU A 42 7.06 -7.50 -17.63
CA LEU A 42 8.17 -7.89 -16.77
C LEU A 42 8.04 -7.32 -15.35
N MET A 43 7.48 -6.12 -15.22
CA MET A 43 7.15 -5.51 -13.92
C MET A 43 6.00 -6.23 -13.22
N SER A 44 4.94 -6.59 -13.96
CA SER A 44 3.80 -7.35 -13.43
C SER A 44 4.20 -8.75 -12.96
N GLU A 45 5.01 -9.45 -13.76
CA GLU A 45 5.54 -10.77 -13.46
C GLU A 45 6.47 -10.76 -12.24
N LYS A 46 7.37 -9.78 -12.14
CA LYS A 46 8.25 -9.61 -10.97
C LYS A 46 7.43 -9.36 -9.69
N LEU A 47 6.38 -8.56 -9.77
CA LEU A 47 5.52 -8.25 -8.62
C LEU A 47 4.64 -9.45 -8.24
N ALA A 48 4.21 -10.25 -9.21
CA ALA A 48 3.52 -11.53 -8.97
C ALA A 48 4.44 -12.55 -8.30
N PHE A 49 5.69 -12.69 -8.77
CA PHE A 49 6.71 -13.55 -8.17
C PHE A 49 7.02 -13.13 -6.72
N GLU A 50 7.19 -11.83 -6.46
CA GLU A 50 7.44 -11.30 -5.11
C GLU A 50 6.26 -11.55 -4.14
N ARG A 51 5.02 -11.58 -4.66
CA ARG A 51 3.84 -11.93 -3.88
C ARG A 51 3.77 -13.43 -3.60
N ALA A 52 4.04 -14.27 -4.60
CA ALA A 52 4.06 -15.72 -4.44
C ALA A 52 5.12 -16.15 -3.43
N LYS A 53 6.33 -15.58 -3.52
CA LYS A 53 7.43 -15.83 -2.59
C LYS A 53 7.06 -15.47 -1.15
N ARG A 54 6.42 -14.31 -0.92
CA ARG A 54 5.95 -13.92 0.41
C ARG A 54 4.91 -14.88 0.98
N VAL A 55 4.00 -15.36 0.14
CA VAL A 55 2.98 -16.36 0.56
C VAL A 55 3.63 -17.69 0.93
N GLU A 56 4.60 -18.14 0.13
CA GLU A 56 5.37 -19.35 0.40
C GLU A 56 6.17 -19.25 1.71
N GLU A 57 6.81 -18.11 1.98
CA GLU A 57 7.51 -17.84 3.23
C GLU A 57 6.57 -17.88 4.45
N ILE A 58 5.37 -17.28 4.34
CA ILE A 58 4.36 -17.33 5.41
C ILE A 58 3.90 -18.76 5.68
N TYR A 59 3.64 -19.54 4.62
CA TYR A 59 3.20 -20.93 4.75
C TYR A 59 4.29 -21.81 5.38
N ASN A 60 5.54 -21.67 4.94
CA ASN A 60 6.66 -22.41 5.52
C ASN A 60 6.89 -22.04 6.98
N MET A 61 6.78 -20.76 7.34
CA MET A 61 6.84 -20.31 8.74
C MET A 61 5.71 -20.88 9.60
N ALA A 62 4.49 -20.99 9.04
CA ALA A 62 3.37 -21.60 9.74
C ALA A 62 3.57 -23.10 9.98
N ILE A 63 4.13 -23.84 9.01
CA ILE A 63 4.48 -25.25 9.16
C ILE A 63 5.50 -25.45 10.28
N ILE A 64 6.58 -24.67 10.28
CA ILE A 64 7.63 -24.77 11.29
C ILE A 64 7.04 -24.52 12.69
N LYS A 65 6.28 -23.43 12.85
CA LYS A 65 5.62 -23.11 14.13
C LYS A 65 4.66 -24.20 14.60
N PHE A 66 3.87 -24.77 13.69
CA PHE A 66 2.95 -25.85 14.01
C PHE A 66 3.67 -27.12 14.47
N GLN A 67 4.79 -27.46 13.82
CA GLN A 67 5.62 -28.60 14.19
C GLN A 67 6.33 -28.38 15.53
N GLU A 68 6.88 -27.18 15.78
CA GLU A 68 7.47 -26.80 17.05
C GLU A 68 6.45 -26.85 18.20
N GLU A 69 5.24 -26.34 17.98
CA GLU A 69 4.16 -26.38 18.97
C GLU A 69 3.72 -27.82 19.28
N LYS A 70 3.62 -28.68 18.27
CA LYS A 70 3.40 -30.12 18.47
C LYS A 70 4.56 -30.76 19.23
N GLY A 71 5.81 -30.35 18.99
CA GLY A 71 6.99 -30.79 19.72
C GLY A 71 6.97 -30.38 21.19
N LEU A 72 6.61 -29.12 21.47
CA LEU A 72 6.45 -28.59 22.84
C LEU A 72 5.33 -29.30 23.58
N LYS A 73 4.17 -29.53 22.95
CA LYS A 73 3.05 -30.29 23.55
C LYS A 73 3.44 -31.73 23.87
N ARG A 74 4.23 -32.40 23.02
CA ARG A 74 4.77 -33.75 23.32
C ARG A 74 5.75 -33.71 24.49
N LYS A 75 6.67 -32.74 24.53
CA LYS A 75 7.61 -32.57 25.65
C LYS A 75 6.88 -32.26 26.96
N GLU A 76 5.86 -31.41 26.94
CA GLU A 76 5.03 -31.08 28.10
C GLU A 76 4.21 -32.29 28.57
N SER A 77 3.72 -33.11 27.63
CA SER A 77 3.05 -34.38 27.95
C SER A 77 4.00 -35.39 28.59
N LEU A 78 5.26 -35.45 28.12
CA LEU A 78 6.33 -36.23 28.74
C LEU A 78 6.73 -35.68 30.11
N SER A 79 6.82 -34.36 30.27
CA SER A 79 7.10 -33.74 31.57
C SER A 79 5.99 -34.01 32.58
N LYS A 80 4.71 -34.00 32.17
CA LYS A 80 3.58 -34.39 33.04
C LYS A 80 3.62 -35.87 33.43
N LEU A 81 4.10 -36.74 32.53
CA LEU A 81 4.31 -38.16 32.81
C LEU A 81 5.49 -38.38 33.78
N ILE A 82 6.62 -37.71 33.55
CA ILE A 82 7.83 -37.80 34.39
C ILE A 82 7.61 -37.18 35.78
N VAL A 83 6.87 -36.06 35.88
CA VAL A 83 6.49 -35.46 37.18
C VAL A 83 5.59 -36.41 37.97
N ARG A 84 4.71 -37.18 37.31
CA ARG A 84 3.90 -38.22 37.97
C ARG A 84 4.73 -39.40 38.48
N GLU A 85 5.89 -39.66 37.87
CA GLU A 85 6.82 -40.73 38.24
C GLU A 85 7.85 -40.27 39.29
N ALA A 86 8.02 -38.95 39.47
CA ALA A 86 8.95 -38.32 40.42
C ALA A 86 8.26 -37.74 41.67
N GLU A 87 6.94 -37.87 41.84
CA GLU A 87 6.25 -37.66 43.11
C GLU A 87 6.23 -38.98 43.91
N PRO A 88 7.14 -39.18 44.89
CA PRO A 88 6.95 -40.23 45.85
C PRO A 88 5.74 -39.84 46.71
N ASN A 89 4.73 -40.71 46.75
CA ASN A 89 3.62 -40.62 47.68
C ASN A 89 4.14 -40.46 49.12
N LEU A 90 4.19 -39.22 49.61
CA LEU A 90 4.43 -38.87 51.01
C LEU A 90 3.08 -38.54 51.65
N VAL A 91 2.29 -39.56 51.93
CA VAL A 91 1.28 -39.51 52.99
C VAL A 91 1.96 -39.99 54.26
N GLY A 92 2.04 -39.09 55.24
CA GLY A 92 2.92 -39.15 56.40
C GLY A 92 2.69 -40.33 57.34
N ALA A 93 3.80 -40.95 57.74
CA ALA A 93 3.88 -41.86 58.88
C ALA A 93 5.01 -41.41 59.81
N LYS A 94 4.66 -40.78 60.94
CA LYS A 94 5.45 -40.51 62.15
C LYS A 94 4.52 -39.73 63.11
N ILE A 95 4.30 -40.03 64.40
CA ILE A 95 5.19 -40.49 65.47
C ILE A 95 4.37 -41.10 66.64
N ASN A 96 4.75 -42.33 67.04
CA ASN A 96 4.95 -42.97 68.37
C ASN A 96 3.97 -42.94 69.58
N ILE A 97 4.20 -43.99 70.41
CA ILE A 97 3.97 -44.22 71.86
C ILE A 97 2.66 -45.01 72.12
N SER A 98 2.60 -46.17 72.80
CA SER A 98 3.30 -46.70 73.98
C SER A 98 3.51 -48.23 73.95
N LYS A 99 4.48 -48.70 74.74
CA LYS A 99 4.62 -50.08 75.24
C LYS A 99 3.43 -50.44 76.14
N GLU A 100 2.94 -51.68 76.04
CA GLU A 100 2.50 -52.44 77.21
C GLU A 100 2.55 -53.95 76.92
N GLU A 101 3.31 -54.65 77.76
CA GLU A 101 3.28 -56.10 77.92
C GLU A 101 2.04 -56.44 78.76
N THR A 102 1.19 -57.36 78.30
CA THR A 102 0.42 -58.23 79.21
C THR A 102 0.02 -59.51 78.49
N GLU A 103 0.76 -60.55 78.81
CA GLU A 103 0.31 -61.90 79.15
C GLU A 103 -1.18 -61.98 79.55
N GLY A 104 -1.93 -62.94 79.01
CA GLY A 104 -3.35 -63.08 79.30
C GLY A 104 -4.03 -64.18 78.47
N ASP A 105 -4.05 -65.37 79.05
CA ASP A 105 -4.60 -66.63 78.55
C ASP A 105 -6.06 -66.59 78.05
N SER A 106 -6.36 -67.46 77.08
CA SER A 106 -7.60 -68.25 77.11
C SER A 106 -7.49 -69.49 76.19
N ALA A 107 -7.18 -70.65 76.80
CA ALA A 107 -7.71 -71.95 76.38
C ALA A 107 -9.26 -71.90 76.39
N CYS A 108 -10.09 -72.82 75.90
CA CYS A 108 -10.06 -74.23 75.51
C CYS A 108 -11.37 -74.42 74.69
N CYS A 109 -11.55 -75.36 73.77
CA CYS A 109 -11.73 -76.80 73.98
C CYS A 109 -11.22 -77.52 72.72
N GLY A 110 -10.41 -78.58 72.80
CA GLY A 110 -10.50 -79.70 73.71
C GLY A 110 -10.95 -80.95 72.93
N ALA A 111 -10.18 -81.35 71.92
CA ALA A 111 -10.36 -82.65 71.25
C ALA A 111 -9.51 -83.69 71.99
N GLY A 112 -10.09 -84.24 73.07
CA GLY A 112 -9.55 -85.39 73.79
C GLY A 112 -10.10 -86.68 73.21
N ASN A 113 -9.19 -87.58 72.85
CA ASN A 113 -9.46 -88.93 72.39
C ASN A 113 -10.13 -89.80 73.47
N LEU A 114 -11.00 -90.72 73.06
CA LEU A 114 -11.18 -92.01 73.72
C LEU A 114 -11.19 -93.10 72.65
N ASP A 115 -10.04 -93.75 72.56
CA ASP A 115 -9.86 -95.12 72.12
C ASP A 115 -10.56 -96.05 73.12
N VAL A 116 -11.38 -96.99 72.64
CA VAL A 116 -11.55 -98.35 73.18
C VAL A 116 -12.23 -99.17 72.08
N GLY A 117 -11.53 -100.21 71.62
CA GLY A 117 -12.07 -101.24 70.73
C GLY A 117 -13.02 -102.22 71.45
N THR A 118 -13.24 -103.34 70.77
CA THR A 118 -13.96 -104.55 71.20
C THR A 118 -15.38 -104.67 70.61
N GLU A 119 -15.44 -105.53 69.59
CA GLU A 119 -16.62 -106.30 69.18
C GLU A 119 -17.38 -106.81 70.41
N GLU A 120 -18.70 -106.67 70.42
CA GLU A 120 -19.65 -107.79 70.56
C GLU A 120 -21.04 -107.31 70.98
N SER A 121 -22.04 -108.03 70.45
CA SER A 121 -23.32 -108.31 71.12
C SER A 121 -24.26 -107.12 71.36
N LEU A 122 -25.08 -106.84 70.34
CA LEU A 122 -26.45 -106.34 70.54
C LEU A 122 -27.25 -107.39 71.33
N LYS A 123 -27.24 -107.25 72.66
CA LYS A 123 -28.28 -107.82 73.52
C LYS A 123 -28.99 -106.67 74.24
N GLU A 124 -30.25 -106.52 73.84
CA GLU A 124 -31.39 -106.08 74.63
C GLU A 124 -31.03 -105.60 76.05
N THR A 125 -30.94 -104.29 76.20
CA THR A 125 -31.19 -103.61 77.48
C THR A 125 -32.44 -102.77 77.30
N GLU A 126 -33.56 -103.47 77.42
CA GLU A 126 -34.89 -102.94 77.68
C GLU A 126 -34.85 -102.21 79.03
N GLY A 127 -34.75 -100.88 79.00
CA GLY A 127 -34.53 -100.05 80.17
C GLY A 127 -35.12 -98.65 80.03
N HIS A 128 -36.43 -98.54 80.29
CA HIS A 128 -37.17 -97.34 80.69
C HIS A 128 -36.86 -96.03 79.93
N CYS A 129 -37.47 -95.89 78.76
CA CYS A 129 -37.78 -94.56 78.23
C CYS A 129 -38.90 -93.94 79.10
N ILE A 130 -38.65 -92.79 79.73
CA ILE A 130 -39.67 -92.04 80.52
C ILE A 130 -40.85 -91.59 79.64
N TRP A 131 -40.66 -91.58 78.33
CA TRP A 131 -41.58 -91.05 77.33
C TRP A 131 -42.35 -92.19 76.67
N ASN A 132 -43.67 -92.04 76.53
CA ASN A 132 -44.46 -93.01 75.78
C ASN A 132 -44.25 -92.84 74.25
N ALA A 133 -44.59 -93.87 73.47
CA ALA A 133 -44.37 -93.86 72.03
C ALA A 133 -45.01 -92.66 71.28
N LYS A 134 -46.11 -92.10 71.82
CA LYS A 134 -46.79 -90.92 71.24
C LYS A 134 -46.01 -89.63 71.53
N GLU A 135 -45.49 -89.47 72.74
CA GLU A 135 -44.66 -88.32 73.14
C GLU A 135 -43.34 -88.28 72.35
N LEU A 136 -42.71 -89.44 72.15
CA LEU A 136 -41.50 -89.56 71.34
C LEU A 136 -41.76 -89.23 69.86
N ALA A 137 -42.92 -89.64 69.33
CA ALA A 137 -43.35 -89.29 67.98
C ALA A 137 -43.66 -87.80 67.83
N ALA A 138 -44.33 -87.19 68.80
CA ALA A 138 -44.62 -85.75 68.82
C ALA A 138 -43.33 -84.91 68.90
N LEU A 139 -42.37 -85.30 69.76
CA LEU A 139 -41.07 -84.63 69.85
C LEU A 139 -40.29 -84.71 68.54
N ARG A 140 -40.29 -85.87 67.87
CA ARG A 140 -39.65 -86.04 66.55
C ARG A 140 -40.32 -85.18 65.48
N GLN A 141 -41.65 -85.09 65.50
CA GLN A 141 -42.41 -84.24 64.57
C GLN A 141 -42.08 -82.76 64.80
N GLU A 142 -42.03 -82.30 66.05
CA GLU A 142 -41.70 -80.92 66.38
C GLU A 142 -40.23 -80.59 66.05
N MET A 143 -39.30 -81.52 66.31
CA MET A 143 -37.90 -81.36 65.91
C MET A 143 -37.72 -81.31 64.40
N HIS A 144 -38.48 -82.11 63.65
CA HIS A 144 -38.51 -82.06 62.19
C HIS A 144 -39.10 -80.73 61.67
N LYS A 145 -40.19 -80.25 62.27
CA LYS A 145 -40.78 -78.95 61.95
C LYS A 145 -39.82 -77.79 62.22
N ASN A 146 -39.21 -77.75 63.41
CA ASN A 146 -38.19 -76.75 63.77
C ASN A 146 -36.97 -76.81 62.83
N HIS A 147 -36.57 -78.00 62.40
CA HIS A 147 -35.50 -78.14 61.41
C HIS A 147 -35.90 -77.54 60.05
N LEU A 148 -37.11 -77.83 59.55
CA LEU A 148 -37.62 -77.27 58.31
C LEU A 148 -37.77 -75.74 58.38
N GLU A 149 -38.26 -75.20 59.50
CA GLU A 149 -38.32 -73.76 59.76
C GLU A 149 -36.92 -73.14 59.78
N GLY A 150 -35.96 -73.76 60.46
CA GLY A 150 -34.56 -73.33 60.46
C GLY A 150 -33.92 -73.32 59.07
N VAL A 151 -34.21 -74.34 58.24
CA VAL A 151 -33.79 -74.38 56.83
C VAL A 151 -34.46 -73.27 56.02
N SER A 152 -35.76 -73.03 56.21
CA SER A 152 -36.51 -71.96 55.54
C SER A 152 -35.97 -70.57 55.87
N LEU A 153 -35.74 -70.27 57.14
CA LEU A 153 -35.15 -69.01 57.60
C LEU A 153 -33.74 -68.81 57.05
N LYS A 154 -32.92 -69.88 57.00
CA LYS A 154 -31.58 -69.81 56.42
C LYS A 154 -31.62 -69.50 54.92
N LEU A 155 -32.59 -70.06 54.20
CA LEU A 155 -32.81 -69.75 52.79
C LEU A 155 -33.23 -68.27 52.61
N GLN A 156 -34.19 -67.78 53.40
CA GLN A 156 -34.60 -66.37 53.39
C GLN A 156 -33.44 -65.43 53.69
N LEU A 157 -32.61 -65.75 54.68
CA LEU A 157 -31.43 -64.96 55.04
C LEU A 157 -30.42 -64.92 53.88
N SER A 158 -30.19 -66.05 53.21
CA SER A 158 -29.33 -66.10 52.03
C SER A 158 -29.87 -65.26 50.85
N SER A 159 -31.19 -65.27 50.63
CA SER A 159 -31.85 -64.41 49.62
C SER A 159 -31.67 -62.93 49.94
N LEU A 160 -31.97 -62.51 51.18
CA LEU A 160 -31.81 -61.12 51.61
C LEU A 160 -30.35 -60.65 51.52
N ASN A 161 -29.39 -61.52 51.83
CA ASN A 161 -27.98 -61.18 51.72
C ASN A 161 -27.53 -61.01 50.26
N ALA A 162 -28.09 -61.81 49.34
CA ALA A 162 -27.85 -61.64 47.90
C ALA A 162 -28.44 -60.31 47.39
N GLU A 163 -29.68 -59.99 47.77
CA GLU A 163 -30.33 -58.71 47.44
C GLU A 163 -29.55 -57.51 47.98
N LEU A 164 -29.04 -57.59 49.22
CA LEU A 164 -28.19 -56.55 49.81
C LEU A 164 -26.88 -56.38 49.03
N GLY A 165 -26.27 -57.49 48.60
CA GLY A 165 -25.08 -57.47 47.73
C GLY A 165 -25.33 -56.77 46.39
N GLU A 166 -26.45 -57.10 45.74
CA GLU A 166 -26.86 -56.45 44.49
C GLU A 166 -27.15 -54.95 44.68
N LEU A 167 -27.85 -54.58 45.76
CA LEU A 167 -28.18 -53.19 46.05
C LEU A 167 -26.93 -52.37 46.34
N THR A 168 -25.99 -52.95 47.08
CA THR A 168 -24.67 -52.33 47.35
C THR A 168 -23.87 -52.13 46.06
N ALA A 169 -23.90 -53.10 45.14
CA ALA A 169 -23.25 -52.97 43.84
C ALA A 169 -23.90 -51.87 42.97
N LYS A 170 -25.25 -51.80 42.96
CA LYS A 170 -25.99 -50.73 42.28
C LYS A 170 -25.66 -49.35 42.86
N TYR A 171 -25.60 -49.22 44.18
CA TYR A 171 -25.23 -47.97 44.85
C TYR A 171 -23.83 -47.50 44.42
N LYS A 172 -22.82 -48.37 44.49
CA LYS A 172 -21.44 -48.03 44.07
C LYS A 172 -21.36 -47.63 42.61
N LYS A 173 -22.16 -48.27 41.74
CA LYS A 173 -22.22 -47.90 40.33
C LYS A 173 -22.78 -46.49 40.15
N ILE A 174 -23.88 -46.17 40.81
CA ILE A 174 -24.50 -44.83 40.75
C ILE A 174 -23.55 -43.76 41.27
N GLU A 175 -22.83 -44.04 42.36
CA GLU A 175 -21.83 -43.12 42.94
C GLU A 175 -20.71 -42.80 41.93
N MET A 176 -20.18 -43.81 41.26
CA MET A 176 -19.18 -43.63 40.20
C MET A 176 -19.72 -42.86 38.99
N ASP A 177 -20.93 -43.20 38.54
CA ASP A 177 -21.59 -42.52 37.42
C ASP A 177 -21.84 -41.03 37.75
N PHE A 178 -22.18 -40.73 39.01
CA PHE A 178 -22.38 -39.36 39.51
C PHE A 178 -21.08 -38.57 39.55
N GLU A 179 -20.00 -39.13 40.09
CA GLU A 179 -18.67 -38.48 40.09
C GLU A 179 -18.17 -38.21 38.67
N ASN A 180 -18.39 -39.13 37.74
CA ASN A 180 -18.03 -38.93 36.33
C ASN A 180 -18.84 -37.78 35.70
N ALA A 181 -20.16 -37.73 35.94
CA ALA A 181 -21.01 -36.66 35.44
C ALA A 181 -20.62 -35.29 36.02
N GLU A 182 -20.23 -35.22 37.30
CA GLU A 182 -19.74 -33.98 37.92
C GLU A 182 -18.45 -33.49 37.27
N GLN A 183 -17.52 -34.40 36.98
CA GLN A 183 -16.27 -34.08 36.31
C GLN A 183 -16.48 -33.60 34.87
N GLU A 184 -17.40 -34.23 34.12
CA GLU A 184 -17.80 -33.80 32.78
C GLU A 184 -18.42 -32.39 32.81
N LEU A 185 -19.31 -32.11 33.77
CA LEU A 185 -19.90 -30.79 33.95
C LEU A 185 -18.82 -29.73 34.22
N LEU A 186 -17.85 -30.04 35.07
CA LEU A 186 -16.76 -29.13 35.38
C LEU A 186 -15.88 -28.84 34.16
N ASN A 187 -15.65 -29.83 33.31
CA ASN A 187 -14.94 -29.67 32.04
C ASN A 187 -15.73 -28.82 31.04
N LEU A 188 -17.03 -29.08 30.88
CA LEU A 188 -17.91 -28.28 30.03
C LEU A 188 -17.94 -26.81 30.48
N LYS A 189 -18.01 -26.57 31.80
CA LYS A 189 -17.98 -25.20 32.35
C LYS A 189 -16.68 -24.47 32.02
N LYS A 190 -15.54 -25.16 32.05
CA LYS A 190 -14.24 -24.59 31.62
C LYS A 190 -14.23 -24.30 30.13
N GLU A 191 -14.76 -25.20 29.31
CA GLU A 191 -14.84 -25.03 27.86
C GLU A 191 -15.73 -23.83 27.47
N VAL A 192 -16.90 -23.70 28.10
CA VAL A 192 -17.81 -22.56 27.91
C VAL A 192 -17.09 -21.25 28.22
N ARG A 193 -16.41 -21.15 29.38
CA ARG A 193 -15.64 -19.95 29.73
C ARG A 193 -14.57 -19.61 28.69
N CYS A 194 -13.85 -20.62 28.20
CA CYS A 194 -12.83 -20.44 27.16
C CYS A 194 -13.45 -19.92 25.85
N LYS A 195 -14.57 -20.51 25.42
CA LYS A 195 -15.32 -20.07 24.22
C LYS A 195 -15.86 -18.65 24.36
N THR A 196 -16.40 -18.28 25.52
CA THR A 196 -16.86 -16.90 25.80
C THR A 196 -15.70 -15.91 25.65
N PHE A 197 -14.54 -16.19 26.25
CA PHE A 197 -13.37 -15.33 26.11
C PHE A 197 -12.89 -15.20 24.64
N GLN A 198 -12.92 -16.30 23.88
CA GLN A 198 -12.59 -16.26 22.45
C GLN A 198 -13.57 -15.40 21.65
N LEU A 199 -14.87 -15.48 21.94
CA LEU A 199 -15.88 -14.64 21.29
C LEU A 199 -15.65 -13.15 21.60
N GLU A 200 -15.43 -12.79 22.87
CA GLU A 200 -15.12 -11.40 23.27
C GLU A 200 -13.84 -10.87 22.60
N GLN A 201 -12.84 -11.72 22.38
CA GLN A 201 -11.63 -11.35 21.65
C GLN A 201 -11.93 -11.12 20.16
N ILE A 202 -12.70 -12.02 19.52
CA ILE A 202 -13.11 -11.88 18.12
C ILE A 202 -13.95 -10.61 17.91
N GLU A 203 -14.86 -10.29 18.81
CA GLU A 203 -15.67 -9.06 18.75
C GLU A 203 -14.79 -7.81 18.82
N ARG A 204 -13.83 -7.76 19.76
CA ARG A 204 -12.86 -6.65 19.84
C ARG A 204 -12.03 -6.52 18.57
N ASP A 205 -11.55 -7.62 18.02
CA ASP A 205 -10.76 -7.62 16.79
C ASP A 205 -11.60 -7.20 15.58
N SER A 206 -12.88 -7.58 15.53
CA SER A 206 -13.83 -7.12 14.52
C SER A 206 -14.02 -5.61 14.59
N LEU A 207 -14.30 -5.06 15.77
CA LEU A 207 -14.47 -3.62 15.97
C LEU A 207 -13.22 -2.84 15.56
N LYS A 208 -12.03 -3.35 15.88
CA LYS A 208 -10.77 -2.73 15.47
C LYS A 208 -10.63 -2.69 13.94
N LYS A 209 -10.92 -3.80 13.27
CA LYS A 209 -10.90 -3.87 11.79
C LYS A 209 -11.93 -2.95 11.16
N ASP A 210 -13.11 -2.82 11.74
CA ASP A 210 -14.15 -1.91 11.25
C ASP A 210 -13.72 -0.45 11.32
N LEU A 211 -13.04 -0.05 12.41
CA LEU A 211 -12.45 1.28 12.54
C LEU A 211 -11.34 1.52 11.51
N GLU A 212 -10.44 0.55 11.32
CA GLU A 212 -9.39 0.61 10.30
C GLU A 212 -9.99 0.73 8.88
N LEU A 213 -11.04 -0.03 8.58
CA LEU A 213 -11.75 0.06 7.31
C LEU A 213 -12.42 1.42 7.10
N GLN A 214 -13.00 2.01 8.15
CA GLN A 214 -13.58 3.34 8.08
C GLN A 214 -12.52 4.41 7.82
N ALA A 215 -11.37 4.32 8.50
CA ALA A 215 -10.24 5.23 8.27
C ALA A 215 -9.71 5.13 6.83
N LEU A 216 -9.54 3.91 6.31
CA LEU A 216 -9.11 3.69 4.91
C LEU A 216 -10.13 4.21 3.89
N LYS A 217 -11.43 4.07 4.16
CA LYS A 217 -12.48 4.65 3.31
C LYS A 217 -12.39 6.18 3.27
N GLN A 218 -12.13 6.80 4.41
CA GLN A 218 -11.97 8.25 4.49
C GLN A 218 -10.73 8.72 3.72
N ASP A 219 -9.57 8.07 3.92
CA ASP A 219 -8.35 8.40 3.17
C ASP A 219 -8.57 8.25 1.66
N LEU A 220 -9.21 7.15 1.21
CA LEU A 220 -9.54 6.97 -0.20
C LEU A 220 -10.42 8.09 -0.75
N HIS A 221 -11.42 8.54 0.02
CA HIS A 221 -12.28 9.66 -0.36
C HIS A 221 -11.48 10.97 -0.48
N GLU A 222 -10.59 11.26 0.47
CA GLU A 222 -9.71 12.43 0.45
C GLU A 222 -8.76 12.40 -0.76
N LYS A 223 -8.12 11.26 -1.04
CA LYS A 223 -7.26 11.08 -2.22
C LYS A 223 -8.04 11.25 -3.51
N SER A 224 -9.25 10.69 -3.60
CA SER A 224 -10.12 10.86 -4.76
C SER A 224 -10.49 12.33 -4.99
N ALA A 225 -10.79 13.07 -3.92
CA ALA A 225 -11.06 14.49 -4.01
C ALA A 225 -9.84 15.29 -4.48
N HIS A 226 -8.65 14.96 -3.96
CA HIS A 226 -7.41 15.59 -4.38
C HIS A 226 -7.09 15.35 -5.87
N ILE A 227 -7.25 14.11 -6.35
CA ILE A 227 -7.09 13.79 -7.78
C ILE A 227 -8.05 14.61 -8.66
N ARG A 228 -9.29 14.81 -8.22
CA ARG A 228 -10.26 15.64 -8.94
C ARG A 228 -9.79 17.09 -9.05
N SER A 229 -9.34 17.68 -7.94
CA SER A 229 -8.77 19.04 -7.90
C SER A 229 -7.58 19.17 -8.85
N LEU A 230 -6.63 18.22 -8.79
CA LEU A 230 -5.46 18.24 -9.68
C LEU A 230 -5.84 18.12 -11.16
N ASN A 231 -6.86 17.34 -11.49
CA ASN A 231 -7.36 17.24 -12.86
C ASN A 231 -8.01 18.55 -13.34
N GLU A 232 -8.74 19.25 -12.47
CA GLU A 232 -9.31 20.56 -12.74
C GLU A 232 -8.21 21.61 -12.98
N GLU A 233 -7.21 21.65 -12.09
CA GLU A 233 -6.04 22.54 -12.23
C GLU A 233 -5.25 22.25 -13.52
N LEU A 234 -5.07 20.97 -13.86
CA LEU A 234 -4.40 20.57 -15.10
C LEU A 234 -5.19 21.00 -16.33
N LEU A 235 -6.52 20.88 -16.31
CA LEU A 235 -7.36 21.35 -17.41
C LEU A 235 -7.24 22.87 -17.57
N GLN A 236 -7.32 23.63 -16.48
CA GLN A 236 -7.16 25.08 -16.48
C GLN A 236 -5.78 25.49 -17.04
N ALA A 237 -4.70 24.85 -16.59
CA ALA A 237 -3.36 25.13 -17.09
C ALA A 237 -3.24 24.87 -18.61
N ARG A 238 -3.91 23.84 -19.14
CA ARG A 238 -3.94 23.57 -20.59
C ARG A 238 -4.67 24.67 -21.36
N GLU A 239 -5.81 25.14 -20.84
CA GLU A 239 -6.56 26.24 -21.45
C GLU A 239 -5.74 27.55 -21.44
N GLU A 240 -5.04 27.83 -20.34
CA GLU A 240 -4.15 28.98 -20.23
C GLU A 240 -2.99 28.92 -21.25
N ILE A 241 -2.37 27.75 -21.43
CA ILE A 241 -1.33 27.53 -22.45
C ILE A 241 -1.88 27.81 -23.85
N GLN A 242 -3.04 27.24 -24.20
CA GLN A 242 -3.66 27.46 -25.52
C GLN A 242 -3.97 28.95 -25.78
N ASN A 243 -4.47 29.65 -24.76
CA ASN A 243 -4.74 31.09 -24.86
C ASN A 243 -3.45 31.90 -25.05
N LEU A 244 -2.37 31.57 -24.33
CA LEU A 244 -1.07 32.22 -24.49
C LEU A 244 -0.47 31.94 -25.87
N GLU A 245 -0.60 30.73 -26.40
CA GLU A 245 -0.16 30.38 -27.76
C GLU A 245 -0.89 31.21 -28.82
N LEU A 246 -2.20 31.40 -28.67
CA LEU A 246 -2.99 32.25 -29.56
C LEU A 246 -2.49 33.70 -29.51
N LYS A 247 -2.36 34.28 -28.31
CA LYS A 247 -1.85 35.64 -28.13
C LYS A 247 -0.45 35.82 -28.69
N ASN A 248 0.42 34.82 -28.56
CA ASN A 248 1.77 34.88 -29.11
C ASN A 248 1.75 34.88 -30.64
N LYS A 249 0.88 34.07 -31.28
CA LYS A 249 0.68 34.10 -32.73
C LYS A 249 0.19 35.47 -33.20
N ASP A 250 -0.77 36.07 -32.50
CA ASP A 250 -1.30 37.39 -32.83
C ASP A 250 -0.21 38.47 -32.71
N LEU A 251 0.54 38.47 -31.61
CA LEU A 251 1.66 39.39 -31.41
C LEU A 251 2.75 39.23 -32.48
N GLN A 252 3.05 38.00 -32.88
CA GLN A 252 4.01 37.73 -33.95
C GLN A 252 3.54 38.30 -35.30
N GLN A 253 2.24 38.20 -35.60
CA GLN A 253 1.67 38.81 -36.81
C GLN A 253 1.72 40.34 -36.76
N GLU A 254 1.35 40.94 -35.63
CA GLU A 254 1.42 42.40 -35.45
C GLU A 254 2.86 42.91 -35.55
N PHE A 255 3.83 42.19 -34.98
CA PHE A 255 5.25 42.51 -35.12
C PHE A 255 5.69 42.49 -36.59
N MET A 256 5.28 41.48 -37.37
CA MET A 256 5.62 41.39 -38.79
C MET A 256 5.01 42.55 -39.61
N LYS A 257 3.75 42.92 -39.34
CA LYS A 257 3.10 44.07 -39.99
C LYS A 257 3.83 45.37 -39.65
N LEU A 258 4.15 45.58 -38.37
CA LEU A 258 4.84 46.78 -37.92
C LEU A 258 6.23 46.90 -38.55
N LYS A 259 6.96 45.79 -38.64
CA LYS A 259 8.27 45.74 -39.31
C LYS A 259 8.17 46.14 -40.78
N GLN A 260 7.19 45.59 -41.51
CA GLN A 260 6.94 45.97 -42.92
C GLN A 260 6.58 47.45 -43.06
N GLN A 261 5.72 47.96 -42.18
CA GLN A 261 5.33 49.37 -42.17
C GLN A 261 6.54 50.28 -41.91
N GLN A 262 7.42 49.91 -40.98
CA GLN A 262 8.65 50.63 -40.68
C GLN A 262 9.59 50.66 -41.90
N GLU A 263 9.81 49.52 -42.56
CA GLU A 263 10.65 49.42 -43.76
C GLU A 263 10.12 50.30 -44.90
N LEU A 264 8.81 50.26 -45.17
CA LEU A 264 8.15 51.12 -46.16
C LEU A 264 8.23 52.60 -45.80
N GLY A 265 8.03 52.94 -44.52
CA GLY A 265 8.17 54.30 -44.00
C GLY A 265 9.59 54.84 -44.22
N ASN A 266 10.60 54.06 -43.85
CA ASN A 266 12.01 54.41 -44.06
C ASN A 266 12.35 54.61 -45.54
N LYS A 267 11.86 53.73 -46.42
CA LYS A 267 12.06 53.89 -47.87
C LYS A 267 11.42 55.18 -48.39
N THR A 268 10.21 55.48 -47.93
CA THR A 268 9.47 56.68 -48.34
C THR A 268 10.16 57.97 -47.86
N THR A 269 10.66 58.00 -46.61
CA THR A 269 11.39 59.15 -46.09
C THR A 269 12.71 59.38 -46.84
N ILE A 270 13.47 58.32 -47.13
CA ILE A 270 14.69 58.40 -47.94
C ILE A 270 14.40 58.97 -49.33
N GLU A 271 13.38 58.46 -50.03
CA GLU A 271 13.03 58.94 -51.37
C GLU A 271 12.54 60.40 -51.35
N LYS A 272 11.74 60.78 -50.33
CA LYS A 272 11.31 62.17 -50.14
C LYS A 272 12.51 63.11 -49.97
N VAL A 273 13.48 62.74 -49.13
CA VAL A 273 14.71 63.52 -48.90
C VAL A 273 15.54 63.60 -50.19
N LYS A 274 15.69 62.50 -50.93
CA LYS A 274 16.38 62.46 -52.22
C LYS A 274 15.74 63.39 -53.25
N MET A 275 14.41 63.39 -53.35
CA MET A 275 13.66 64.28 -54.24
C MET A 275 13.82 65.76 -53.84
N GLN A 276 13.78 66.07 -52.55
CA GLN A 276 14.02 67.42 -52.03
C GLN A 276 15.42 67.93 -52.42
N TYR A 277 16.47 67.15 -52.15
CA TYR A 277 17.83 67.50 -52.57
C TYR A 277 17.93 67.65 -54.10
N GLY A 278 17.26 66.79 -54.87
CA GLY A 278 17.23 66.90 -56.33
C GLY A 278 16.60 68.21 -56.82
N VAL A 279 15.54 68.69 -56.17
CA VAL A 279 14.93 70.01 -56.47
C VAL A 279 15.89 71.14 -56.11
N GLU A 280 16.49 71.12 -54.93
CA GLU A 280 17.40 72.18 -54.48
C GLU A 280 18.65 72.27 -55.37
N ILE A 281 19.24 71.14 -55.75
CA ILE A 281 20.36 71.10 -56.70
C ILE A 281 19.97 71.73 -58.05
N ARG A 282 18.78 71.44 -58.58
CA ARG A 282 18.31 72.04 -59.84
C ARG A 282 18.06 73.55 -59.70
N LYS A 283 17.62 74.00 -58.52
CA LYS A 283 17.45 75.43 -58.22
C LYS A 283 18.80 76.14 -58.20
N ILE A 284 19.76 75.65 -57.41
CA ILE A 284 21.13 76.19 -57.33
C ILE A 284 21.80 76.22 -58.70
N LYS A 285 21.66 75.16 -59.52
CA LYS A 285 22.21 75.13 -60.89
C LYS A 285 21.63 76.22 -61.80
N ARG A 286 20.32 76.49 -61.71
CA ARG A 286 19.68 77.56 -62.50
C ARG A 286 20.16 78.94 -62.04
N GLU A 287 20.25 79.15 -60.73
CA GLU A 287 20.78 80.40 -60.16
C GLU A 287 22.24 80.62 -60.59
N LEU A 288 23.07 79.57 -60.56
CA LEU A 288 24.46 79.63 -61.01
C LEU A 288 24.57 79.99 -62.50
N GLU A 289 23.74 79.42 -63.37
CA GLU A 289 23.75 79.79 -64.80
C GLU A 289 23.24 81.23 -65.02
N SER A 290 22.24 81.69 -64.25
CA SER A 290 21.78 83.09 -64.29
C SER A 290 22.91 84.06 -63.93
N VAL A 291 23.58 83.83 -62.79
CA VAL A 291 24.71 84.64 -62.32
C VAL A 291 25.86 84.63 -63.33
N LYS A 292 26.11 83.49 -63.98
CA LYS A 292 27.13 83.37 -65.03
C LYS A 292 26.78 84.19 -66.27
N ILE A 293 25.52 84.16 -66.72
CA ILE A 293 25.03 85.00 -67.83
C ILE A 293 25.18 86.48 -67.45
N GLU A 294 24.71 86.89 -66.27
CA GLU A 294 24.83 88.26 -65.76
C GLU A 294 26.29 88.72 -65.69
N LEU A 295 27.18 87.89 -65.14
CA LEU A 295 28.62 88.16 -65.08
C LEU A 295 29.23 88.36 -66.47
N SER A 296 28.82 87.56 -67.45
CA SER A 296 29.29 87.69 -68.84
C SER A 296 28.80 88.99 -69.48
N ALA A 297 27.54 89.37 -69.26
CA ALA A 297 26.96 90.62 -69.74
C ALA A 297 27.66 91.83 -69.10
N GLU A 298 27.94 91.79 -67.80
CA GLU A 298 28.65 92.83 -67.07
C GLU A 298 30.09 92.99 -67.57
N ARG A 299 30.81 91.88 -67.84
CA ARG A 299 32.14 91.94 -68.46
C ARG A 299 32.12 92.64 -69.82
N VAL A 300 31.12 92.34 -70.66
CA VAL A 300 30.95 93.01 -71.96
C VAL A 300 30.64 94.49 -71.76
N SER A 301 29.74 94.82 -70.83
CA SER A 301 29.41 96.20 -70.47
C SER A 301 30.65 96.98 -70.00
N ARG A 302 31.40 96.44 -69.03
CA ARG A 302 32.68 96.99 -68.55
C ARG A 302 33.69 97.20 -69.68
N THR A 303 33.81 96.24 -70.61
CA THR A 303 34.71 96.38 -71.77
C THR A 303 34.30 97.56 -72.66
N ARG A 304 33.00 97.75 -72.89
CA ARG A 304 32.48 98.92 -73.63
C ARG A 304 32.75 100.23 -72.86
N SER A 305 32.50 100.26 -71.56
CA SER A 305 32.76 101.42 -70.71
C SER A 305 34.25 101.78 -70.66
N CYS A 306 35.15 100.80 -70.53
CA CYS A 306 36.59 101.00 -70.61
C CYS A 306 37.01 101.60 -71.96
N LYS A 307 36.48 101.09 -73.09
CA LYS A 307 36.73 101.67 -74.42
C LYS A 307 36.22 103.10 -74.54
N ALA A 308 35.05 103.42 -73.95
CA ALA A 308 34.52 104.78 -73.93
C ALA A 308 35.41 105.72 -73.11
N LEU A 309 35.87 105.29 -71.93
CA LEU A 309 36.81 106.04 -71.10
C LEU A 309 38.16 106.23 -71.78
N GLU A 310 38.67 105.24 -72.52
CA GLU A 310 39.89 105.40 -73.32
C GLU A 310 39.72 106.42 -74.45
N ARG A 311 38.56 106.42 -75.12
CA ARG A 311 38.24 107.45 -76.13
C ARG A 311 38.24 108.84 -75.48
N LEU A 312 37.55 108.99 -74.33
CA LEU A 312 37.55 110.25 -73.58
C LEU A 312 38.97 110.65 -73.16
N ARG A 313 39.76 109.74 -72.60
CA ARG A 313 41.17 109.98 -72.25
C ARG A 313 41.95 110.47 -73.48
N LYS A 314 41.82 109.83 -74.64
CA LYS A 314 42.45 110.29 -75.89
C LYS A 314 41.98 111.68 -76.29
N HIS A 315 40.68 111.99 -76.19
CA HIS A 315 40.15 113.34 -76.47
C HIS A 315 40.78 114.39 -75.55
N PHE A 316 40.81 114.16 -74.24
CA PHE A 316 41.41 115.09 -73.27
C PHE A 316 42.95 115.13 -73.33
N SER A 317 43.62 114.10 -73.85
CA SER A 317 45.07 114.12 -74.11
C SER A 317 45.46 114.86 -75.39
N VAL A 318 44.53 115.08 -76.33
CA VAL A 318 44.74 115.84 -77.58
C VAL A 318 44.30 117.31 -77.41
N GLN A 319 43.72 117.66 -76.27
CA GLN A 319 43.34 119.03 -75.93
C GLN A 319 44.54 119.76 -75.30
N PRO A 320 45.00 120.91 -75.85
CA PRO A 320 46.08 121.67 -75.23
C PRO A 320 45.61 122.23 -73.89
N LEU A 321 46.45 122.05 -72.86
CA LEU A 321 46.35 122.73 -71.57
C LEU A 321 46.23 124.23 -71.83
N SER A 322 45.03 124.78 -71.66
CA SER A 322 44.82 126.23 -71.54
C SER A 322 44.61 126.48 -70.06
N ASP A 323 45.64 126.99 -69.41
CA ASP A 323 45.62 127.41 -68.01
C ASP A 323 44.50 128.42 -67.76
N THR A 324 43.69 128.20 -66.72
CA THR A 324 43.45 129.22 -65.70
C THR A 324 42.65 128.71 -64.48
N PHE A 325 43.30 128.85 -63.33
CA PHE A 325 42.84 128.98 -61.94
C PHE A 325 42.61 127.75 -61.05
N ASP A 326 43.70 127.42 -60.35
CA ASP A 326 43.77 127.05 -58.93
C ASP A 326 42.79 127.87 -58.04
N ASN A 327 41.99 127.19 -57.22
CA ASN A 327 42.35 127.05 -55.80
C ASN A 327 41.37 126.18 -55.02
N LEU A 328 41.97 125.35 -54.18
CA LEU A 328 41.40 124.34 -53.31
C LEU A 328 40.58 124.97 -52.17
N SER A 329 39.40 124.41 -51.91
CA SER A 329 38.78 124.45 -50.59
C SER A 329 37.90 123.19 -50.46
N VAL A 330 38.37 122.20 -49.71
CA VAL A 330 38.07 121.99 -48.28
C VAL A 330 36.89 121.03 -48.13
N ASP A 331 37.16 120.01 -47.32
CA ASP A 331 36.22 119.22 -46.54
C ASP A 331 35.30 118.22 -47.25
N SER A 332 34.88 117.14 -46.64
CA SER A 332 35.31 116.32 -45.49
C SER A 332 34.17 115.32 -45.31
N PHE A 333 34.48 114.12 -44.77
CA PHE A 333 33.49 113.22 -44.16
C PHE A 333 32.42 112.64 -45.14
N LYS A 334 31.71 111.53 -44.92
CA LYS A 334 31.49 110.65 -43.79
C LYS A 334 30.65 109.45 -44.29
N THR A 335 31.08 108.25 -43.89
CA THR A 335 30.26 107.20 -43.25
C THR A 335 29.01 106.57 -43.88
N LYS A 336 28.94 105.25 -43.61
CA LYS A 336 27.77 104.43 -43.23
C LYS A 336 26.74 104.21 -44.35
N GLU A 337 26.24 103.00 -44.58
CA GLU A 337 25.77 101.96 -43.66
C GLU A 337 26.10 100.55 -44.16
#